data_AF-A0AAX4IML6-F1
#
_entry.id   AF-A0AAX4IML6-F1
#
_cell.length_a   1.000
_cell.length_b   1.000
_cell.length_c   1.000
_cell.angle_alpha   90.00
_cell.angle_beta   90.00
_cell.angle_gamma   90.00
#
_symmetry.space_group_name_H-M   'P 1'
#
loop_
_entity.id
_entity.type
_entity.pdbx_description
1 polymer ?
#
loop_
_entity_poly.entity_id
_entity_poly.type
_entity_poly.pdbx_seq_one_letter_code
_entity_poly.pdbx_strand_id
1 'polypeptide(L)'
;MSHRSSVAEDVPFLDGDSSTSTKEGLQNALVPERRNRWRVCSMWLLHLLMIFTNTVFFAANVMNSSIRAHGAEYSQNTLIKPNYAEPQDAPIEVNTVRWGLPIGKRTNFTSFDPEVADAAWATRGISHHQGWLKVSTEELASIQETSVEFKSGGHLVGMDVFHQLHCLNYLRKKLDGYKEGYPDIPEDEQIPPRFHIAHCIDSIRLSLECHSDLSLITQKWVDGWLEPWPVWQNQHVCRNFSRIREWAHVKQPNVAGQIIHPGMGVVSSGHLNLSALPIYREDHDDI
;
A
#
# COMPACT_ATOMS: atom_id res chain seq x y z
N MET A 1 -60.21 15.30 -0.68
CA MET A 1 -61.17 15.97 0.23
C MET A 1 -60.94 15.45 1.62
N SER A 2 -60.71 16.39 2.53
CA SER A 2 -60.55 16.24 3.98
C SER A 2 -61.70 15.42 4.59
N HIS A 3 -61.43 14.53 5.56
CA HIS A 3 -61.68 14.90 6.96
C HIS A 3 -61.32 13.81 7.97
N ARG A 4 -60.63 14.31 8.98
CA ARG A 4 -60.27 13.79 10.30
C ARG A 4 -61.47 13.86 11.24
N SER A 5 -61.57 12.96 12.21
CA SER A 5 -61.99 13.16 13.62
C SER A 5 -62.47 11.81 14.19
N SER A 6 -61.72 11.09 15.03
CA SER A 6 -61.57 11.27 16.50
C SER A 6 -62.89 11.45 17.25
N VAL A 7 -63.19 10.61 18.22
CA VAL A 7 -62.91 10.80 19.67
C VAL A 7 -63.51 9.61 20.43
N ALA A 8 -62.80 9.20 21.49
CA ALA A 8 -63.10 8.13 22.42
C ALA A 8 -63.92 8.64 23.62
N GLU A 9 -64.43 7.69 24.42
CA GLU A 9 -64.89 7.75 25.84
C GLU A 9 -66.05 6.73 25.95
N ASP A 10 -66.25 5.92 26.99
CA ASP A 10 -65.76 5.89 28.36
C ASP A 10 -65.93 4.47 28.93
N VAL A 11 -65.15 4.15 29.95
CA VAL A 11 -65.23 2.91 30.73
C VAL A 11 -66.02 3.18 32.02
N PRO A 12 -66.92 2.25 32.46
CA PRO A 12 -67.26 2.16 33.87
C PRO A 12 -67.02 0.75 34.45
N PHE A 13 -66.07 0.73 35.36
CA PHE A 13 -66.05 0.08 36.68
C PHE A 13 -67.36 -0.57 37.17
N LEU A 14 -67.31 -1.83 37.61
CA LEU A 14 -67.62 -2.24 39.00
C LEU A 14 -67.50 -3.77 39.22
N ASP A 15 -66.96 -4.10 40.39
CA ASP A 15 -66.71 -5.42 40.97
C ASP A 15 -67.97 -6.26 41.22
N GLY A 16 -67.76 -7.56 41.49
CA GLY A 16 -68.61 -8.26 42.47
C GLY A 16 -69.18 -9.61 42.06
N ASP A 17 -68.36 -10.64 42.28
CA ASP A 17 -68.67 -11.91 42.93
C ASP A 17 -69.63 -12.98 42.35
N SER A 18 -68.99 -14.15 42.22
CA SER A 18 -69.42 -15.48 42.65
C SER A 18 -70.51 -16.24 41.88
N SER A 19 -70.06 -17.34 41.28
CA SER A 19 -70.67 -18.68 41.27
C SER A 19 -72.17 -18.73 40.98
N THR A 20 -72.61 -19.30 39.87
CA THR A 20 -72.65 -20.76 39.70
C THR A 20 -73.07 -21.04 38.26
N SER A 21 -72.27 -21.81 37.53
CA SER A 21 -72.62 -23.20 37.24
C SER A 21 -73.99 -23.31 36.55
N THR A 22 -74.05 -23.12 35.24
CA THR A 22 -73.91 -24.20 34.24
C THR A 22 -75.18 -25.05 34.01
N LYS A 23 -75.27 -25.53 32.76
CA LYS A 23 -75.92 -26.78 32.33
C LYS A 23 -77.41 -26.67 32.02
N GLU A 24 -77.72 -26.25 30.79
CA GLU A 24 -78.73 -26.98 29.99
C GLU A 24 -78.80 -26.49 28.54
N GLY A 25 -78.29 -25.29 28.20
CA GLY A 25 -78.14 -24.84 26.81
C GLY A 25 -77.07 -25.56 25.98
N LEU A 26 -76.48 -26.65 26.50
CA LEU A 26 -75.24 -27.28 26.02
C LEU A 26 -75.44 -28.44 25.02
N GLN A 27 -76.60 -28.58 24.37
CA GLN A 27 -76.84 -29.78 23.53
C GLN A 27 -77.02 -29.56 22.03
N ASN A 28 -77.25 -28.34 21.53
CA ASN A 28 -77.62 -28.17 20.11
C ASN A 28 -76.67 -27.31 19.24
N ALA A 29 -75.44 -26.99 19.67
CA ALA A 29 -74.55 -26.09 18.91
C ALA A 29 -73.16 -26.64 18.53
N LEU A 30 -72.91 -27.95 18.64
CA LEU A 30 -71.57 -28.51 18.38
C LEU A 30 -71.57 -29.48 17.20
N VAL A 31 -71.58 -28.94 15.99
CA VAL A 31 -70.85 -29.56 14.87
C VAL A 31 -69.66 -28.65 14.57
N PRO A 32 -68.48 -28.88 15.19
CA PRO A 32 -67.29 -28.15 14.80
C PRO A 32 -66.80 -28.70 13.46
N GLU A 33 -66.67 -27.79 12.50
CA GLU A 33 -65.96 -27.99 11.24
C GLU A 33 -64.63 -28.70 11.51
N ARG A 34 -64.44 -29.90 10.94
CA ARG A 34 -63.25 -30.75 11.14
C ARG A 34 -62.06 -30.11 10.45
N ARG A 35 -61.51 -29.04 11.04
CA ARG A 35 -60.27 -28.38 10.61
C ARG A 35 -59.19 -29.45 10.54
N ASN A 36 -58.76 -29.75 9.32
CA ASN A 36 -57.95 -30.91 8.99
C ASN A 36 -56.61 -30.84 9.75
N ARG A 37 -56.50 -31.57 10.87
CA ARG A 37 -55.32 -31.58 11.77
C ARG A 37 -54.01 -31.81 11.02
N TRP A 38 -54.06 -32.56 9.92
CA TRP A 38 -52.94 -32.78 9.00
C TRP A 38 -52.41 -31.51 8.35
N ARG A 39 -53.27 -30.58 7.93
CA ARG A 39 -52.85 -29.29 7.37
C ARG A 39 -52.18 -28.41 8.40
N VAL A 40 -52.72 -28.38 9.62
CA VAL A 40 -52.14 -27.63 10.74
C VAL A 40 -50.76 -28.19 11.11
N CYS A 41 -50.63 -29.50 11.29
CA CYS A 41 -49.35 -30.15 11.56
C CYS A 41 -48.34 -29.97 10.43
N SER A 42 -48.77 -30.09 9.17
CA SER A 42 -47.90 -29.86 8.00
C SER A 42 -47.42 -28.41 7.91
N MET A 43 -48.26 -27.43 8.25
CA MET A 43 -47.85 -26.03 8.30
C MET A 43 -46.83 -25.82 9.42
N TRP A 44 -47.04 -26.37 10.62
CA TRP A 44 -46.07 -26.28 11.70
C TRP A 44 -44.73 -26.95 11.34
N LEU A 45 -44.76 -28.10 10.68
CA LEU A 45 -43.54 -28.78 10.21
C LEU A 45 -42.76 -27.90 9.20
N LEU A 46 -43.47 -27.26 8.27
CA LEU A 46 -42.88 -26.34 7.29
C LEU A 46 -42.27 -25.10 7.97
N HIS A 47 -42.95 -24.53 8.97
CA HIS A 47 -42.43 -23.39 9.72
C HIS A 47 -41.17 -23.78 10.51
N LEU A 48 -41.16 -24.94 11.17
CA LEU A 48 -39.99 -25.45 11.88
C LEU A 48 -38.82 -25.71 10.93
N LEU A 49 -39.08 -26.27 9.74
CA LEU A 49 -38.06 -26.48 8.71
C LEU A 49 -37.47 -25.16 8.23
N MET A 50 -38.31 -24.17 7.92
CA MET A 50 -37.87 -22.85 7.49
C MET A 50 -37.05 -22.13 8.58
N ILE A 51 -37.48 -22.21 9.84
CA ILE A 51 -36.71 -21.65 10.96
C ILE A 51 -35.35 -22.35 11.03
N PHE A 52 -35.31 -23.68 11.02
CA PHE A 52 -34.07 -24.44 11.08
C PHE A 52 -33.12 -24.08 9.93
N THR A 53 -33.59 -24.03 8.69
CA THR A 53 -32.76 -23.69 7.53
C THR A 53 -32.22 -22.26 7.62
N ASN A 54 -33.05 -21.30 8.05
CA ASN A 54 -32.61 -19.92 8.21
C ASN A 54 -31.62 -19.76 9.37
N THR A 55 -31.81 -20.47 10.48
CA THR A 55 -30.86 -20.47 11.61
C THR A 55 -29.51 -21.06 11.20
N VAL A 56 -29.50 -22.18 10.46
CA VAL A 56 -28.25 -22.79 9.95
C VAL A 56 -27.57 -21.85 8.96
N PHE A 57 -28.30 -21.25 8.02
CA PHE A 57 -27.73 -20.29 7.07
C PHE A 57 -27.18 -19.05 7.76
N PHE A 58 -27.89 -18.49 8.73
CA PHE A 58 -27.41 -17.36 9.52
C PHE A 58 -26.15 -17.72 10.31
N ALA A 59 -26.13 -18.87 10.99
CA ALA A 59 -24.95 -19.34 11.71
C ALA A 59 -23.74 -19.54 10.77
N ALA A 60 -23.94 -20.14 9.59
CA ALA A 60 -22.90 -20.30 8.59
C ALA A 60 -22.37 -18.95 8.07
N ASN A 61 -23.25 -17.96 7.87
CA ASN A 61 -22.83 -16.62 7.45
C ASN A 61 -22.10 -15.87 8.57
N VAL A 62 -22.54 -15.99 9.82
CA VAL A 62 -21.85 -15.43 10.99
C VAL A 62 -20.48 -16.09 11.20
N MET A 63 -20.38 -17.40 11.02
CA MET A 63 -19.10 -18.11 11.07
C MET A 63 -18.19 -17.71 9.90
N ASN A 64 -18.72 -17.56 8.68
CA ASN A 64 -17.92 -17.10 7.54
C ASN A 64 -17.50 -15.63 7.68
N SER A 65 -18.36 -14.77 8.22
CA SER A 65 -18.01 -13.37 8.49
C SER A 65 -17.03 -13.26 9.64
N SER A 66 -17.15 -14.07 10.69
CA SER A 66 -16.18 -14.11 11.78
C SER A 66 -14.85 -14.70 11.34
N ILE A 67 -14.81 -15.75 10.52
CA ILE A 67 -13.58 -16.30 9.92
C ILE A 67 -12.92 -15.26 9.02
N ARG A 68 -13.68 -14.51 8.22
CA ARG A 68 -13.14 -13.41 7.40
C ARG A 68 -12.64 -12.24 8.25
N ALA A 69 -13.35 -11.88 9.31
CA ALA A 69 -12.93 -10.84 10.24
C ALA A 69 -11.67 -11.25 11.01
N HIS A 70 -11.61 -12.46 11.54
CA HIS A 70 -10.42 -13.03 12.19
C HIS A 70 -9.29 -13.24 11.18
N GLY A 71 -9.58 -13.58 9.92
CA GLY A 71 -8.57 -13.65 8.86
C GLY A 71 -8.00 -12.29 8.48
N ALA A 72 -8.83 -11.25 8.47
CA ALA A 72 -8.40 -9.86 8.24
C ALA A 72 -7.64 -9.28 9.44
N GLU A 73 -8.09 -9.56 10.66
CA GLU A 73 -7.43 -9.15 11.91
C GLU A 73 -6.14 -9.94 12.14
N TYR A 74 -6.10 -11.24 11.83
CA TYR A 74 -4.88 -12.04 11.81
C TYR A 74 -3.95 -11.57 10.69
N SER A 75 -4.44 -11.12 9.54
CA SER A 75 -3.56 -10.51 8.52
C SER A 75 -2.97 -9.16 8.95
N GLN A 76 -3.60 -8.44 9.88
CA GLN A 76 -3.07 -7.19 10.43
C GLN A 76 -2.18 -7.42 11.67
N ASN A 77 -2.52 -8.37 12.54
CA ASN A 77 -1.73 -8.77 13.71
C ASN A 77 -0.59 -9.74 13.39
N THR A 78 -0.66 -10.39 12.23
CA THR A 78 0.45 -11.08 11.57
C THR A 78 0.98 -10.18 10.45
N LEU A 79 1.26 -8.92 10.78
CA LEU A 79 2.63 -8.45 10.54
C LEU A 79 3.53 -9.54 11.16
N ILE A 80 3.86 -10.55 10.35
CA ILE A 80 5.08 -11.35 10.54
C ILE A 80 6.07 -10.29 10.98
N LYS A 81 6.48 -10.28 12.26
CA LYS A 81 7.62 -9.45 12.69
C LYS A 81 8.72 -9.96 11.78
N PRO A 82 8.97 -9.23 10.71
CA PRO A 82 9.84 -9.76 9.70
C PRO A 82 11.21 -9.73 10.36
N ASN A 83 12.09 -10.66 10.02
CA ASN A 83 13.42 -10.76 10.65
C ASN A 83 14.33 -9.56 10.25
N TYR A 84 13.74 -8.40 9.97
CA TYR A 84 14.41 -7.12 9.79
C TYR A 84 13.83 -6.15 10.82
N ALA A 85 14.71 -5.50 11.57
CA ALA A 85 14.37 -4.43 12.49
C ALA A 85 14.72 -3.16 11.76
N GLU A 86 13.69 -2.44 11.32
CA GLU A 86 13.82 -0.99 11.21
C GLU A 86 14.03 -0.45 12.64
N PRO A 87 14.77 0.66 12.81
CA PRO A 87 14.90 1.29 14.13
C PRO A 87 13.53 1.52 14.76
N GLN A 88 13.32 1.05 15.99
CA GLN A 88 11.98 1.06 16.62
C GLN A 88 11.45 2.47 16.89
N ASP A 89 12.35 3.44 17.01
CA ASP A 89 12.06 4.85 17.23
C ASP A 89 12.09 5.68 15.93
N ALA A 90 12.23 5.04 14.76
CA ALA A 90 12.15 5.74 13.49
C ALA A 90 10.77 6.40 13.32
N PRO A 91 10.71 7.71 13.00
CA PRO A 91 9.45 8.42 12.81
C PRO A 91 8.86 8.06 11.44
N ILE A 92 8.10 6.97 11.37
CA ILE A 92 7.46 6.49 10.14
C ILE A 92 6.15 7.24 9.91
N GLU A 93 6.24 8.43 9.31
CA GLU A 93 5.09 9.23 8.88
C GLU A 93 4.85 9.09 7.37
N VAL A 94 3.59 8.92 6.98
CA VAL A 94 3.21 8.75 5.56
C VAL A 94 2.74 10.08 4.98
N ASN A 95 3.41 10.52 3.91
CA ASN A 95 3.05 11.72 3.18
C ASN A 95 2.71 11.39 1.72
N THR A 96 1.70 12.07 1.16
CA THR A 96 1.38 11.97 -0.26
C THR A 96 2.03 13.12 -1.02
N VAL A 97 2.91 12.79 -1.96
CA VAL A 97 3.60 13.76 -2.80
C VAL A 97 3.32 13.48 -4.27
N ARG A 98 3.17 14.54 -5.06
CA ARG A 98 3.12 14.44 -6.52
C ARG A 98 4.49 14.78 -7.09
N TRP A 99 5.10 13.83 -7.80
CA TRP A 99 6.39 14.07 -8.44
C TRP A 99 6.21 14.85 -9.74
N GLY A 100 6.87 16.01 -9.82
CA GLY A 100 6.98 16.78 -11.06
C GLY A 100 8.33 16.52 -11.70
N LEU A 101 8.38 15.59 -12.66
CA LEU A 101 9.60 15.21 -13.38
C LEU A 101 9.51 15.48 -14.90
N PRO A 102 9.19 16.69 -15.37
CA PRO A 102 9.23 16.95 -16.80
C PRO A 102 10.66 16.85 -17.33
N ILE A 103 10.83 16.22 -18.51
CA ILE A 103 12.14 16.06 -19.14
C ILE A 103 12.70 17.44 -19.53
N GLY A 104 13.97 17.67 -19.21
CA GLY A 104 14.70 18.90 -19.52
C GLY A 104 14.47 20.06 -18.55
N LYS A 105 13.41 20.03 -17.72
CA LYS A 105 13.21 21.05 -16.69
C LYS A 105 14.12 20.76 -15.51
N ARG A 106 15.06 21.65 -15.24
CA ARG A 106 16.05 21.46 -14.18
C ARG A 106 15.51 21.86 -12.81
N THR A 107 15.86 21.06 -11.82
CA THR A 107 15.81 21.38 -10.39
C THR A 107 17.25 21.54 -9.90
N ASN A 108 17.46 22.02 -8.68
CA ASN A 108 18.82 22.08 -8.14
C ASN A 108 19.49 20.69 -8.12
N PHE A 109 18.73 19.58 -7.95
CA PHE A 109 19.27 18.21 -7.97
C PHE A 109 19.72 17.73 -9.35
N THR A 110 19.21 18.36 -10.41
CA THR A 110 19.44 18.02 -11.83
C THR A 110 20.13 19.15 -12.58
N SER A 111 20.68 20.12 -11.85
CA SER A 111 21.48 21.19 -12.43
C SER A 111 22.74 20.63 -13.07
N PHE A 112 23.11 21.16 -14.23
CA PHE A 112 24.42 20.90 -14.84
C PHE A 112 25.53 21.78 -14.25
N ASP A 113 25.17 22.76 -13.42
CA ASP A 113 26.13 23.44 -12.56
C ASP A 113 26.48 22.51 -11.38
N PRO A 114 27.73 22.01 -11.30
CA PRO A 114 28.13 21.10 -10.24
C PRO A 114 28.02 21.70 -8.85
N GLU A 115 28.19 23.01 -8.67
CA GLU A 115 28.08 23.65 -7.35
C GLU A 115 26.63 23.64 -6.87
N VAL A 116 25.68 23.98 -7.77
CA VAL A 116 24.25 23.95 -7.47
C VAL A 116 23.78 22.52 -7.19
N ALA A 117 24.21 21.56 -8.00
CA ALA A 117 23.88 20.15 -7.81
C ALA A 117 24.47 19.61 -6.52
N ASP A 118 25.76 19.79 -6.27
CA ASP A 118 26.42 19.30 -5.06
C ASP A 118 25.81 19.90 -3.80
N ALA A 119 25.46 21.19 -3.82
CA ALA A 119 24.75 21.84 -2.71
C ALA A 119 23.39 21.19 -2.45
N ALA A 120 22.60 20.92 -3.50
CA ALA A 120 21.30 20.26 -3.36
C ALA A 120 21.44 18.85 -2.78
N TRP A 121 22.34 18.04 -3.33
CA TRP A 121 22.60 16.67 -2.88
C TRP A 121 23.15 16.63 -1.45
N ALA A 122 23.98 17.60 -1.04
CA ALA A 122 24.45 17.72 0.33
C ALA A 122 23.29 17.89 1.34
N THR A 123 22.17 18.53 0.94
CA THR A 123 20.99 18.67 1.81
C THR A 123 20.31 17.34 2.15
N ARG A 124 20.65 16.23 1.48
CA ARG A 124 20.12 14.89 1.79
C ARG A 124 20.92 14.16 2.86
N GLY A 125 21.99 14.77 3.38
CA GLY A 125 22.81 14.17 4.43
C GLY A 125 23.56 12.94 3.92
N ILE A 126 24.20 13.01 2.76
CA ILE A 126 25.00 11.89 2.22
C ILE A 126 26.51 12.06 2.48
N SER A 127 26.91 13.14 3.14
CA SER A 127 28.32 13.57 3.27
C SER A 127 28.90 13.44 4.69
N HIS A 128 28.08 13.22 5.72
CA HIS A 128 28.46 13.44 7.13
C HIS A 128 28.07 12.32 8.10
N HIS A 129 28.23 11.05 7.72
CA HIS A 129 27.84 9.88 8.55
C HIS A 129 26.36 9.84 8.92
N GLN A 130 25.53 10.67 8.30
CA GLN A 130 24.09 10.65 8.50
C GLN A 130 23.55 9.28 8.06
N GLY A 131 22.66 8.72 8.87
CA GLY A 131 22.23 7.34 8.75
C GLY A 131 23.08 6.36 9.57
N TRP A 132 24.18 6.79 10.19
CA TRP A 132 24.83 6.00 11.24
C TRP A 132 24.02 6.09 12.53
N LEU A 133 23.65 4.94 13.07
CA LEU A 133 22.85 4.80 14.26
C LEU A 133 23.58 3.97 15.30
N LYS A 134 23.25 4.24 16.56
CA LYS A 134 23.61 3.39 17.68
C LYS A 134 22.37 2.62 18.12
N VAL A 135 22.39 1.30 17.96
CA VAL A 135 21.29 0.41 18.33
C VAL A 135 21.61 -0.38 19.60
N SER A 136 20.58 -0.82 20.32
CA SER A 136 20.76 -1.66 21.51
C SER A 136 21.19 -3.08 21.12
N THR A 137 21.69 -3.84 22.09
CA THR A 137 22.02 -5.26 21.90
C THR A 137 20.78 -6.08 21.58
N GLU A 138 19.64 -5.75 22.21
CA GLU A 138 18.36 -6.41 22.00
C GLU A 138 17.81 -6.17 20.59
N GLU A 139 17.93 -4.95 20.07
CA GLU A 139 17.50 -4.61 18.71
C GLU A 139 18.34 -5.34 17.67
N LEU A 140 19.66 -5.35 17.82
CA LEU A 140 20.55 -6.06 16.90
C LEU A 140 20.34 -7.58 16.95
N ALA A 141 20.12 -8.15 18.15
CA ALA A 141 19.81 -9.57 18.30
C ALA A 141 18.49 -9.96 17.63
N SER A 142 17.53 -9.03 17.52
CA SER A 142 16.23 -9.29 16.90
C SER A 142 16.32 -9.56 15.38
N ILE A 143 17.38 -9.10 14.73
CA ILE A 143 17.70 -9.40 13.32
C ILE A 143 18.71 -10.52 13.14
N GLN A 144 19.15 -11.15 14.24
CA GLN A 144 20.10 -12.26 14.23
C GLN A 144 21.46 -11.90 13.60
N GLU A 145 21.85 -10.63 13.71
CA GLU A 145 23.12 -10.12 13.19
C GLU A 145 24.08 -9.70 14.32
N THR A 146 25.32 -9.38 13.95
CA THR A 146 26.32 -8.77 14.85
C THR A 146 26.90 -7.51 14.22
N SER A 147 27.45 -6.62 15.04
CA SER A 147 28.04 -5.38 14.56
C SER A 147 29.12 -4.87 15.52
N VAL A 148 29.86 -3.84 15.12
CA VAL A 148 30.87 -3.19 15.98
C VAL A 148 30.21 -2.56 17.20
N GLU A 149 30.68 -2.93 18.39
CA GLU A 149 30.20 -2.40 19.67
C GLU A 149 30.89 -1.08 20.04
N PHE A 150 30.13 -0.15 20.63
CA PHE A 150 30.66 1.05 21.25
C PHE A 150 31.22 0.75 22.65
N LYS A 151 32.26 1.48 23.07
CA LYS A 151 32.79 1.42 24.45
C LYS A 151 31.72 1.69 25.53
N SER A 152 30.71 2.48 25.19
CA SER A 152 29.59 2.82 26.08
C SER A 152 28.41 1.84 25.98
N GLY A 153 28.62 0.65 25.40
CA GLY A 153 27.59 -0.35 25.11
C GLY A 153 26.75 0.01 23.88
N GLY A 154 26.06 -0.97 23.30
CA GLY A 154 25.30 -0.82 22.04
C GLY A 154 26.19 -0.88 20.80
N HIS A 155 25.58 -0.85 19.61
CA HIS A 155 26.26 -1.22 18.36
C HIS A 155 26.10 -0.18 17.26
N LEU A 156 27.14 0.02 16.46
CA LEU A 156 27.14 0.91 15.30
C LEU A 156 26.49 0.21 14.11
N VAL A 157 25.53 0.84 13.47
CA VAL A 157 24.92 0.39 12.20
C VAL A 157 24.74 1.58 11.27
N GLY A 158 24.61 1.32 9.96
CA GLY A 158 24.16 2.29 8.97
C GLY A 158 22.71 2.01 8.56
N MET A 159 22.03 2.98 7.95
CA MET A 159 20.71 2.82 7.35
C MET A 159 20.79 2.86 5.83
N ASP A 160 20.12 1.91 5.16
CA ASP A 160 20.35 1.63 3.73
C ASP A 160 19.96 2.79 2.80
N VAL A 161 18.87 3.51 3.07
CA VAL A 161 18.44 4.67 2.24
C VAL A 161 19.56 5.70 2.04
N PHE A 162 20.38 5.98 3.06
CA PHE A 162 21.48 6.94 2.94
C PHE A 162 22.64 6.37 2.10
N HIS A 163 22.90 5.07 2.19
CA HIS A 163 23.84 4.39 1.30
C HIS A 163 23.33 4.40 -0.16
N GLN A 164 22.06 4.11 -0.40
CA GLN A 164 21.43 4.14 -1.73
C GLN A 164 21.53 5.54 -2.36
N LEU A 165 21.23 6.58 -1.59
CA LEU A 165 21.37 7.98 -2.03
C LEU A 165 22.84 8.37 -2.28
N HIS A 166 23.76 7.92 -1.43
CA HIS A 166 25.20 8.11 -1.63
C HIS A 166 25.68 7.48 -2.94
N CYS A 167 25.31 6.23 -3.21
CA CYS A 167 25.62 5.53 -4.45
C CYS A 167 25.02 6.22 -5.67
N LEU A 168 23.76 6.68 -5.58
CA LEU A 168 23.12 7.41 -6.67
C LEU A 168 23.82 8.74 -6.96
N ASN A 169 24.25 9.47 -5.93
CA ASN A 169 25.05 10.69 -6.11
C ASN A 169 26.43 10.40 -6.70
N TYR A 170 27.08 9.30 -6.29
CA TYR A 170 28.33 8.84 -6.89
C TYR A 170 28.13 8.56 -8.38
N LEU A 171 27.08 7.83 -8.75
CA LEU A 171 26.73 7.57 -10.14
C LEU A 171 26.43 8.86 -10.91
N ARG A 172 25.65 9.79 -10.33
CA ARG A 172 25.43 11.11 -10.93
C ARG A 172 26.76 11.77 -11.29
N LYS A 173 27.67 11.93 -10.32
CA LYS A 173 29.00 12.54 -10.56
C LYS A 173 29.84 11.78 -11.59
N LYS A 174 29.63 10.47 -11.74
CA LYS A 174 30.29 9.62 -12.74
C LYS A 174 29.56 9.58 -14.09
N LEU A 175 28.32 10.02 -14.21
CA LEU A 175 27.59 10.04 -15.48
C LEU A 175 27.52 11.45 -16.07
N ASP A 176 27.46 12.46 -15.22
CA ASP A 176 27.38 13.89 -15.55
C ASP A 176 28.68 14.44 -16.19
N GLY A 177 29.73 13.60 -16.28
CA GLY A 177 31.03 13.93 -16.90
C GLY A 177 31.43 13.12 -18.15
N TYR A 178 30.60 12.21 -18.69
CA TYR A 178 31.03 11.27 -19.75
C TYR A 178 30.57 11.64 -21.16
N LYS A 179 31.05 12.80 -21.62
CA LYS A 179 30.95 13.26 -23.01
C LYS A 179 31.82 12.48 -24.02
N GLU A 180 32.50 11.38 -23.67
CA GLU A 180 33.49 10.76 -24.57
C GLU A 180 33.41 9.22 -24.78
N GLY A 181 32.49 8.47 -24.16
CA GLY A 181 32.71 7.02 -23.97
C GLY A 181 31.71 6.00 -24.56
N TYR A 182 30.53 6.39 -25.06
CA TYR A 182 29.50 5.43 -25.49
C TYR A 182 29.10 5.64 -26.96
N PRO A 183 29.82 5.04 -27.92
CA PRO A 183 29.52 5.19 -29.35
C PRO A 183 28.31 4.38 -29.87
N ASP A 184 27.68 3.53 -29.04
CA ASP A 184 26.75 2.49 -29.55
C ASP A 184 25.31 2.57 -29.02
N ILE A 185 24.90 3.67 -28.39
CA ILE A 185 23.46 3.93 -28.15
C ILE A 185 22.98 4.76 -29.34
N PRO A 186 21.92 4.36 -30.08
CA PRO A 186 21.32 5.23 -31.07
C PRO A 186 21.02 6.56 -30.41
N GLU A 187 21.72 7.61 -30.82
CA GLU A 187 21.43 8.94 -30.33
C GLU A 187 19.99 9.23 -30.70
N ASP A 188 19.15 9.44 -29.69
CA ASP A 188 17.85 10.04 -29.92
C ASP A 188 18.16 11.50 -30.29
N GLU A 189 18.32 11.76 -31.59
CA GLU A 189 18.85 13.03 -32.16
C GLU A 189 18.13 14.29 -31.64
N GLN A 190 16.99 14.14 -30.95
CA GLN A 190 16.13 15.24 -30.50
C GLN A 190 16.05 15.44 -28.98
N ILE A 191 16.43 14.44 -28.16
CA ILE A 191 16.54 14.59 -26.69
C ILE A 191 17.99 14.41 -26.27
N PRO A 192 18.69 15.49 -25.90
CA PRO A 192 20.06 15.39 -25.39
C PRO A 192 20.17 14.33 -24.29
N PRO A 193 21.07 13.33 -24.40
CA PRO A 193 21.22 12.25 -23.43
C PRO A 193 21.35 12.75 -21.97
N ARG A 194 21.98 13.92 -21.79
CA ARG A 194 22.08 14.61 -20.49
C ARG A 194 20.74 14.88 -19.81
N PHE A 195 19.68 15.20 -20.57
CA PHE A 195 18.35 15.42 -20.00
C PHE A 195 17.70 14.13 -19.52
N HIS A 196 17.88 13.04 -20.27
CA HIS A 196 17.42 11.71 -19.85
C HIS A 196 18.15 11.25 -18.60
N ILE A 197 19.48 11.36 -18.56
CA ILE A 197 20.28 10.97 -17.40
C ILE A 197 19.84 11.75 -16.17
N ALA A 198 19.77 13.08 -16.26
CA ALA A 198 19.36 13.91 -15.13
C ALA A 198 17.95 13.57 -14.64
N HIS A 199 16.98 13.42 -15.56
CA HIS A 199 15.61 13.00 -15.24
C HIS A 199 15.57 11.63 -14.56
N CYS A 200 16.30 10.64 -15.07
CA CYS A 200 16.36 9.29 -14.50
C CYS A 200 16.97 9.31 -13.10
N ILE A 201 18.08 10.03 -12.90
CA ILE A 201 18.71 10.17 -11.60
C ILE A 201 17.71 10.78 -10.59
N ASP A 202 16.99 11.83 -10.96
CA ASP A 202 16.02 12.47 -10.06
C ASP A 202 14.79 11.59 -9.79
N SER A 203 14.33 10.85 -10.80
CA SER A 203 13.25 9.87 -10.65
C SER A 203 13.61 8.78 -9.65
N ILE A 204 14.83 8.24 -9.75
CA ILE A 204 15.33 7.24 -8.79
C ILE A 204 15.47 7.88 -7.42
N ARG A 205 16.06 9.08 -7.30
CA ARG A 205 16.20 9.80 -6.02
C ARG A 205 14.84 9.96 -5.32
N LEU A 206 13.82 10.44 -6.03
CA LEU A 206 12.47 10.58 -5.48
C LEU A 206 11.86 9.25 -5.06
N SER A 207 12.11 8.17 -5.82
CA SER A 207 11.67 6.83 -5.43
C SER A 207 12.37 6.33 -4.15
N LEU A 208 13.68 6.56 -4.02
CA LEU A 208 14.45 6.20 -2.83
C LEU A 208 13.98 7.00 -1.61
N GLU A 209 13.78 8.31 -1.73
CA GLU A 209 13.27 9.14 -0.63
C GLU A 209 11.83 8.76 -0.24
N CYS A 210 10.97 8.47 -1.22
CA CYS A 210 9.56 8.14 -0.96
C CYS A 210 9.37 6.76 -0.33
N HIS A 211 10.21 5.79 -0.66
CA HIS A 211 10.10 4.43 -0.12
C HIS A 211 11.03 4.18 1.06
N SER A 212 12.10 4.97 1.18
CA SER A 212 13.14 4.96 2.22
C SER A 212 13.39 3.60 2.87
N ASP A 213 14.40 2.89 2.39
CA ASP A 213 14.82 1.62 2.97
C ASP A 213 15.48 1.82 4.34
N LEU A 214 14.76 1.46 5.40
CA LEU A 214 15.21 1.60 6.79
C LEU A 214 16.03 0.39 7.28
N SER A 215 16.36 -0.56 6.40
CA SER A 215 17.15 -1.73 6.74
C SER A 215 18.53 -1.33 7.28
N LEU A 216 19.02 -2.10 8.25
CA LEU A 216 20.28 -1.82 8.92
C LEU A 216 21.46 -2.48 8.19
N ILE A 217 22.53 -1.73 8.01
CA ILE A 217 23.83 -2.17 7.51
C ILE A 217 24.76 -2.32 8.72
N THR A 218 25.05 -3.55 9.10
CA THR A 218 25.99 -3.83 10.20
C THR A 218 27.42 -3.54 9.79
N GLN A 219 28.29 -3.44 10.78
CA GLN A 219 29.69 -3.09 10.63
C GLN A 219 30.56 -4.20 11.23
N LYS A 220 31.70 -4.47 10.61
CA LYS A 220 32.68 -5.41 11.15
C LYS A 220 34.09 -4.83 11.12
N TRP A 221 34.94 -5.35 12.00
CA TRP A 221 36.37 -5.11 11.91
C TRP A 221 36.96 -5.96 10.77
N VAL A 222 37.91 -5.37 10.05
CA VAL A 222 38.66 -6.03 8.98
C VAL A 222 40.14 -5.92 9.31
N ASP A 223 40.86 -7.03 9.25
CA ASP A 223 42.28 -7.08 9.57
C ASP A 223 43.07 -6.10 8.68
N GLY A 224 43.88 -5.25 9.31
CA GLY A 224 44.67 -4.23 8.61
C GLY A 224 43.90 -2.97 8.21
N TRP A 225 42.63 -2.83 8.61
CA TRP A 225 41.81 -1.64 8.35
C TRP A 225 41.40 -0.97 9.66
N LEU A 226 41.61 0.34 9.76
CA LEU A 226 41.44 1.09 11.02
C LEU A 226 39.98 1.39 11.36
N GLU A 227 39.11 1.48 10.36
CA GLU A 227 37.72 1.89 10.52
C GLU A 227 36.78 0.68 10.45
N PRO A 228 35.57 0.75 11.01
CA PRO A 228 34.55 -0.27 10.78
C PRO A 228 34.21 -0.39 9.29
N TRP A 229 34.06 -1.62 8.79
CA TRP A 229 33.68 -1.89 7.41
C TRP A 229 32.20 -2.33 7.31
N PRO A 230 31.39 -1.74 6.42
CA PRO A 230 30.00 -2.10 6.25
C PRO A 230 29.80 -3.49 5.64
N VAL A 231 28.85 -4.24 6.18
CA VAL A 231 28.43 -5.55 5.66
C VAL A 231 27.22 -5.37 4.75
N TRP A 232 27.45 -5.44 3.45
CA TRP A 232 26.43 -5.26 2.42
C TRP A 232 25.50 -6.48 2.22
N GLN A 233 25.79 -7.59 2.89
CA GLN A 233 24.90 -8.74 2.94
C GLN A 233 24.00 -8.57 4.17
N ASN A 234 23.00 -7.71 4.06
CA ASN A 234 22.01 -7.44 5.09
C ASN A 234 20.62 -7.88 4.65
N GLN A 235 19.72 -8.06 5.61
CA GLN A 235 18.35 -8.44 5.34
C GLN A 235 17.51 -7.21 4.97
N HIS A 236 16.73 -7.36 3.90
CA HIS A 236 15.81 -6.35 3.37
C HIS A 236 14.39 -6.89 3.34
N VAL A 237 13.40 -6.01 3.34
CA VAL A 237 12.04 -6.40 2.93
C VAL A 237 11.55 -5.72 1.68
N CYS A 238 11.25 -6.58 0.73
CA CYS A 238 10.86 -6.22 -0.60
C CYS A 238 9.45 -6.74 -0.87
N ARG A 239 8.73 -6.01 -1.72
CA ARG A 239 7.55 -6.57 -2.40
C ARG A 239 8.02 -7.74 -3.28
N ASN A 240 7.20 -8.79 -3.42
CA ASN A 240 7.56 -9.92 -4.28
C ASN A 240 7.60 -9.49 -5.76
N PHE A 241 8.81 -9.18 -6.23
CA PHE A 241 9.01 -8.63 -7.57
C PHE A 241 8.60 -9.59 -8.67
N SER A 242 8.86 -10.90 -8.51
CA SER A 242 8.46 -11.92 -9.50
C SER A 242 6.95 -11.93 -9.72
N ARG A 243 6.17 -11.86 -8.64
CA ARG A 243 4.70 -11.81 -8.70
C ARG A 243 4.20 -10.52 -9.32
N ILE A 244 4.80 -9.37 -8.98
CA ILE A 244 4.47 -8.08 -9.60
C ILE A 244 4.75 -8.12 -11.10
N ARG A 245 5.92 -8.60 -11.50
CA ARG A 245 6.34 -8.72 -12.90
C ARG A 245 5.39 -9.60 -13.70
N GLU A 246 5.05 -10.77 -13.16
CA GLU A 246 4.12 -11.71 -13.81
C GLU A 246 2.71 -11.12 -13.93
N TRP A 247 2.22 -10.49 -12.86
CA TRP A 247 0.95 -9.77 -12.87
C TRP A 247 0.92 -8.63 -13.91
N ALA A 248 2.02 -7.87 -14.04
CA ALA A 248 2.13 -6.80 -15.02
C ALA A 248 2.15 -7.36 -16.45
N HIS A 249 2.88 -8.45 -16.68
CA HIS A 249 2.97 -9.10 -17.98
C HIS A 249 1.60 -9.58 -18.49
N VAL A 250 0.81 -10.25 -17.64
CA VAL A 250 -0.53 -10.72 -18.04
C VAL A 250 -1.54 -9.59 -18.26
N LYS A 251 -1.26 -8.39 -17.74
CA LYS A 251 -2.09 -7.19 -17.93
C LYS A 251 -1.62 -6.32 -19.09
N GLN A 252 -0.49 -6.62 -19.72
CA GLN A 252 0.06 -5.81 -20.79
C GLN A 252 -0.91 -5.81 -22.00
N PRO A 253 -1.46 -4.64 -22.38
CA PRO A 253 -2.37 -4.58 -23.51
C PRO A 253 -1.60 -4.63 -24.83
N ASN A 254 -2.23 -5.16 -25.88
CA ASN A 254 -1.80 -4.86 -27.24
C ASN A 254 -2.25 -3.43 -27.58
N VAL A 255 -1.31 -2.51 -27.79
CA VAL A 255 -1.61 -1.08 -27.98
C VAL A 255 -1.64 -0.69 -29.46
N ALA A 256 -0.84 -1.36 -30.30
CA ALA A 256 -0.69 -1.01 -31.70
C ALA A 256 -2.03 -1.15 -32.45
N GLY A 257 -2.50 -0.07 -33.06
CA GLY A 257 -3.77 -0.02 -33.76
C GLY A 257 -5.01 -0.01 -32.87
N GLN A 258 -4.85 -0.06 -31.54
CA GLN A 258 -5.97 -0.15 -30.59
C GLN A 258 -6.31 1.20 -29.93
N ILE A 259 -5.39 2.17 -29.96
CA ILE A 259 -5.60 3.50 -29.40
C ILE A 259 -5.70 4.54 -30.51
N ILE A 260 -6.53 5.57 -30.29
CA ILE A 260 -6.80 6.65 -31.25
C ILE A 260 -6.35 7.96 -30.62
N HIS A 261 -5.39 8.63 -31.26
CA HIS A 261 -5.01 9.99 -30.92
C HIS A 261 -6.13 10.95 -31.38
N PRO A 262 -6.66 11.83 -30.51
CA PRO A 262 -7.81 12.69 -30.82
C PRO A 262 -7.66 13.54 -32.10
N GLY A 263 -6.43 13.93 -32.45
CA GLY A 263 -6.13 14.74 -33.64
C GLY A 263 -5.32 14.04 -34.74
N MET A 264 -4.83 12.82 -34.53
CA MET A 264 -3.93 12.12 -35.48
C MET A 264 -4.45 10.74 -35.91
N GLY A 265 -5.60 10.31 -35.37
CA GLY A 265 -6.20 9.03 -35.73
C GLY A 265 -5.54 7.85 -35.04
N VAL A 266 -5.63 6.67 -35.66
CA VAL A 266 -5.17 5.40 -35.08
C VAL A 266 -3.65 5.42 -34.88
N VAL A 267 -3.20 5.11 -33.66
CA VAL A 267 -1.77 5.00 -33.36
C VAL A 267 -1.25 3.66 -33.86
N SER A 268 -0.35 3.71 -34.83
CA SER A 268 0.40 2.56 -35.35
C SER A 268 1.89 2.74 -35.09
N SER A 269 2.62 1.63 -34.99
CA SER A 269 4.07 1.64 -34.84
C SER A 269 4.71 2.29 -36.08
N GLY A 270 5.54 3.32 -35.91
CA GLY A 270 6.41 3.83 -36.99
C GLY A 270 6.24 5.29 -37.41
N HIS A 271 5.34 6.07 -36.78
CA HIS A 271 5.22 7.52 -37.03
C HIS A 271 5.23 8.30 -35.72
N LEU A 272 6.41 8.46 -35.12
CA LEU A 272 6.59 9.29 -33.93
C LEU A 272 7.18 10.64 -34.34
N ASN A 273 6.43 11.72 -34.16
CA ASN A 273 6.97 13.07 -34.25
C ASN A 273 7.62 13.43 -32.90
N LEU A 274 8.90 13.10 -32.75
CA LEU A 274 9.66 13.34 -31.52
C LEU A 274 9.81 14.85 -31.22
N SER A 275 9.72 15.73 -32.22
CA SER A 275 9.77 17.18 -32.03
C SER A 275 8.53 17.74 -31.32
N ALA A 276 7.43 16.96 -31.27
CA ALA A 276 6.23 17.32 -30.53
C ALA A 276 6.30 16.94 -29.03
N LEU A 277 7.39 16.31 -28.58
CA LEU A 277 7.55 15.95 -27.18
C LEU A 277 7.71 17.21 -26.31
N PRO A 278 7.07 17.27 -25.14
CA PRO A 278 7.14 18.43 -24.24
C PRO A 278 8.45 18.43 -23.45
N ILE A 279 9.56 18.65 -24.16
CA ILE A 279 10.91 18.77 -23.59
C ILE A 279 11.14 20.23 -23.24
N TYR A 280 11.46 20.51 -21.99
CA TYR A 280 11.84 21.86 -21.58
C TYR A 280 13.31 22.09 -21.97
N ARG A 281 13.56 23.14 -22.75
CA ARG A 281 14.91 23.61 -23.08
C ARG A 281 15.06 25.02 -22.52
N GLU A 282 16.15 25.27 -21.82
CA GLU A 282 16.53 26.61 -21.37
C GLU A 282 17.52 27.22 -22.38
N ASP A 283 17.64 28.56 -22.42
CA ASP A 283 18.39 29.30 -23.46
C ASP A 283 19.89 28.92 -23.59
N HIS A 284 20.44 28.19 -22.62
CA HIS A 284 21.83 27.72 -22.60
C HIS A 284 21.99 26.24 -23.02
N ASP A 285 20.91 25.58 -23.42
CA ASP A 285 20.91 24.16 -23.78
C ASP A 285 21.16 23.89 -25.28
N ASP A 286 21.17 24.92 -26.12
CA ASP A 286 21.37 24.82 -27.57
C ASP A 286 22.86 24.91 -28.01
N ILE A 287 23.79 24.45 -27.15
CA ILE A 287 25.24 24.39 -27.43
C ILE A 287 25.68 22.98 -27.81
#